data_AF-A0A260YVX8-F1
#
_entry.id   AF-A0A260YVX8-F1
#
_cell.length_a   1.000
_cell.length_b   1.000
_cell.length_c   1.000
_cell.angle_alpha   90.00
_cell.angle_beta   90.00
_cell.angle_gamma   90.00
#
_symmetry.space_group_name_H-M   'P 1'
#
loop_
_entity.id
_entity.type
_entity.pdbx_description
1 polymer ?
#
loop_
_entity_poly.entity_id
_entity_poly.type
_entity_poly.pdbx_seq_one_letter_code
_entity_poly.pdbx_strand_id
1 'polypeptide(L)'
;VIHRICKRNDGIRCAMLTQNAQHAESAAEEDFVLSNIADRISQFFHQLIEDDVLLNTVELKKCCYDLGRQHSAYSKKQFKISFWEEFTLTMMDVLEQNYPQTTKEEQKAWLHFQRFVNENMLDGYLDALSYNNKK
;
A
#
# COMPACT_ATOMS: atom_id res chain seq x y z
N VAL A 1 0.20 -5.92 -9.87
CA VAL A 1 -0.53 -6.09 -8.59
C VAL A 1 -1.86 -5.34 -8.60
N ILE A 2 -1.85 -4.00 -8.70
CA ILE A 2 -3.06 -3.15 -8.63
C ILE A 2 -4.19 -3.55 -9.59
N HIS A 3 -3.90 -3.77 -10.88
CA HIS A 3 -4.93 -4.25 -11.82
C HIS A 3 -5.53 -5.60 -11.43
N ARG A 4 -4.73 -6.53 -10.88
CA ARG A 4 -5.24 -7.84 -10.42
C ARG A 4 -6.18 -7.69 -9.22
N ILE A 5 -5.91 -6.74 -8.33
CA ILE A 5 -6.81 -6.42 -7.21
C ILE A 5 -8.10 -5.80 -7.74
N CYS A 6 -8.00 -4.78 -8.60
CA CYS A 6 -9.16 -4.07 -9.11
C CYS A 6 -10.08 -4.95 -9.96
N LYS A 7 -9.53 -5.95 -10.66
CA LYS A 7 -10.30 -6.95 -11.39
C LYS A 7 -11.05 -7.94 -10.47
N ARG A 8 -10.49 -8.25 -9.29
CA ARG A 8 -11.05 -9.23 -8.33
C ARG A 8 -11.97 -8.60 -7.30
N ASN A 9 -11.75 -7.34 -6.94
CA ASN A 9 -12.44 -6.63 -5.87
C ASN A 9 -12.88 -5.24 -6.31
N ASP A 10 -14.14 -5.13 -6.75
CA ASP A 10 -14.72 -3.88 -7.22
C ASP A 10 -14.84 -2.82 -6.10
N GLY A 11 -14.96 -3.25 -4.84
CA GLY A 11 -14.97 -2.33 -3.69
C GLY A 11 -13.63 -1.59 -3.52
N ILE A 12 -12.51 -2.30 -3.70
CA ILE A 12 -11.17 -1.70 -3.68
C ILE A 12 -10.96 -0.81 -4.90
N ARG A 13 -11.35 -1.29 -6.09
CA ARG A 13 -11.31 -0.50 -7.33
C ARG A 13 -12.04 0.83 -7.16
N CYS A 14 -13.30 0.80 -6.74
CA CYS A 14 -14.10 1.99 -6.47
C CYS A 14 -13.42 2.92 -5.46
N ALA A 15 -12.84 2.38 -4.39
CA ALA A 15 -12.16 3.18 -3.38
C ALA A 15 -10.91 3.88 -3.92
N MET A 16 -10.10 3.20 -4.73
CA MET A 16 -8.90 3.77 -5.38
C MET A 16 -9.26 4.88 -6.36
N LEU A 17 -10.34 4.71 -7.12
CA LEU A 17 -10.79 5.68 -8.13
C LEU A 17 -11.57 6.86 -7.52
N THR A 18 -12.12 6.72 -6.31
CA THR A 18 -13.02 7.73 -5.74
C THR A 18 -12.42 9.14 -5.69
N GLN A 19 -11.12 9.27 -5.40
CA GLN A 19 -10.47 10.58 -5.31
C GLN A 19 -10.29 11.25 -6.68
N ASN A 20 -10.31 10.46 -7.76
CA ASN A 20 -10.14 10.89 -9.14
C ASN A 20 -11.33 10.46 -10.01
N ALA A 21 -12.54 10.41 -9.44
CA ALA A 21 -13.72 9.89 -10.15
C ALA A 21 -14.01 10.65 -11.46
N GLN A 22 -13.69 11.95 -11.49
CA GLN A 22 -13.77 12.82 -12.68
C GLN A 22 -12.72 12.51 -13.77
N HIS A 23 -11.76 11.64 -13.49
CA HIS A 23 -10.69 11.19 -14.39
C HIS A 23 -10.70 9.66 -14.51
N ALA A 24 -11.87 9.02 -14.40
CA ALA A 24 -12.02 7.57 -14.50
C ALA A 24 -13.32 7.20 -15.25
N GLU A 25 -13.74 8.05 -16.19
CA GLU A 25 -14.99 7.88 -16.95
C GLU A 25 -14.83 6.86 -18.08
N SER A 26 -13.62 6.74 -18.63
CA SER A 26 -13.23 5.73 -19.60
C SER A 26 -12.21 4.72 -19.03
N ALA A 27 -12.11 3.57 -19.69
CA ALA A 27 -11.12 2.54 -19.33
C ALA A 27 -9.68 3.04 -19.40
N ALA A 28 -9.36 3.95 -20.33
CA ALA A 28 -8.02 4.52 -20.48
C ALA A 28 -7.68 5.50 -19.36
N GLU A 29 -8.63 6.32 -18.95
CA GLU A 29 -8.44 7.26 -17.83
C GLU A 29 -8.35 6.53 -16.49
N GLU A 30 -9.18 5.49 -16.30
CA GLU A 30 -9.05 4.60 -15.16
C GLU A 30 -7.66 3.95 -15.09
N ASP A 31 -7.18 3.40 -16.22
CA ASP A 31 -5.86 2.78 -16.31
C ASP A 31 -4.73 3.77 -15.96
N PHE A 32 -4.84 5.02 -16.41
CA PHE A 32 -3.93 6.09 -16.04
C PHE A 32 -3.96 6.40 -14.55
N VAL A 33 -5.14 6.53 -13.93
CA VAL A 33 -5.27 6.75 -12.48
C VAL A 33 -4.67 5.60 -11.69
N LEU A 34 -4.98 4.35 -12.07
CA LEU A 34 -4.45 3.16 -11.41
C LEU A 34 -2.92 3.05 -11.57
N SER A 35 -2.38 3.42 -12.73
CA SER A 35 -0.93 3.47 -12.96
C SER A 35 -0.25 4.51 -12.07
N ASN A 36 -0.79 5.71 -11.96
CA ASN A 36 -0.25 6.73 -11.06
C ASN A 36 -0.27 6.30 -9.59
N ILE A 37 -1.32 5.59 -9.16
CA ILE A 37 -1.39 5.01 -7.82
C ILE A 37 -0.32 3.92 -7.66
N ALA A 38 -0.17 3.04 -8.65
CA ALA A 38 0.85 2.00 -8.65
C ALA A 38 2.27 2.59 -8.58
N ASP A 39 2.54 3.67 -9.30
CA ASP A 39 3.84 4.36 -9.28
C ASP A 39 4.15 4.95 -7.91
N ARG A 40 3.17 5.58 -7.25
CA ARG A 40 3.34 6.09 -5.89
C ARG A 40 3.61 4.99 -4.88
N ILE A 41 2.90 3.87 -4.98
CA ILE A 41 3.15 2.69 -4.15
C ILE A 41 4.54 2.12 -4.43
N SER A 42 4.92 2.03 -5.71
CA SER A 42 6.24 1.57 -6.13
C SER A 42 7.35 2.44 -5.55
N GLN A 43 7.25 3.77 -5.69
CA GLN A 43 8.22 4.74 -5.14
C GLN A 43 8.36 4.59 -3.62
N PHE A 44 7.25 4.43 -2.91
CA PHE A 44 7.28 4.18 -1.47
C PHE A 44 8.06 2.91 -1.14
N PHE A 45 7.77 1.78 -1.80
CA PHE A 45 8.52 0.55 -1.57
C PHE A 45 9.99 0.64 -1.99
N HIS A 46 10.32 1.37 -3.05
CA HIS A 46 11.71 1.63 -3.44
C HIS A 46 12.46 2.37 -2.33
N GLN A 47 11.87 3.42 -1.75
CA GLN A 47 12.47 4.13 -0.62
C GLN A 47 12.71 3.20 0.58
N LEU A 48 11.79 2.28 0.87
CA LEU A 48 11.93 1.37 2.01
C LEU A 48 13.07 0.34 1.85
N ILE A 49 13.44 0.00 0.61
CA ILE A 49 14.49 -0.98 0.33
C ILE A 49 15.87 -0.35 0.08
N GLU A 50 15.97 0.99 0.11
CA GLU A 50 17.27 1.67 0.10
C GLU A 50 18.05 1.29 1.37
N ASP A 51 19.36 1.02 1.24
CA ASP A 51 20.17 0.42 2.31
C ASP A 51 20.17 1.25 3.62
N ASP A 52 20.14 2.57 3.50
CA ASP A 52 20.10 3.51 4.62
C ASP A 52 18.75 3.51 5.37
N VAL A 53 17.69 3.06 4.71
CA VAL A 53 16.36 2.87 5.31
C VAL A 53 16.18 1.44 5.79
N LEU A 54 16.43 0.44 4.94
CA LEU A 54 16.16 -0.98 5.23
C LEU A 54 16.97 -1.49 6.42
N LEU A 55 18.24 -1.08 6.54
CA LEU A 55 19.11 -1.49 7.64
C LEU A 55 18.93 -0.64 8.91
N ASN A 56 18.14 0.44 8.82
CA ASN A 56 17.81 1.30 9.95
C ASN A 56 16.34 1.11 10.33
N THR A 57 16.09 0.17 11.25
CA THR A 57 14.74 -0.15 11.73
C THR A 57 13.96 1.08 12.23
N VAL A 58 14.62 2.11 12.77
CA VAL A 58 13.95 3.33 13.22
C VAL A 58 13.41 4.13 12.03
N GLU A 59 14.24 4.37 11.01
CA GLU A 59 13.81 5.09 9.81
C GLU A 59 12.81 4.28 8.99
N LEU A 60 12.97 2.96 8.88
CA LEU A 60 12.01 2.08 8.21
C LEU A 60 10.62 2.17 8.86
N LYS A 61 10.54 2.08 10.20
CA LYS A 61 9.29 2.24 10.94
C LYS A 61 8.68 3.61 10.70
N LYS A 62 9.49 4.65 10.81
CA LYS A 62 9.06 6.04 10.63
C LYS A 62 8.45 6.28 9.26
N CYS A 63 9.08 5.79 8.18
CA CYS A 63 8.53 5.91 6.82
C CYS A 63 7.14 5.27 6.68
N CYS A 64 6.97 4.06 7.24
CA CYS A 64 5.67 3.36 7.23
C CYS A 64 4.62 4.09 8.07
N TYR A 65 5.03 4.54 9.26
CA TYR A 65 4.19 5.27 10.20
C TYR A 65 3.71 6.60 9.62
N ASP A 66 4.60 7.36 8.97
CA ASP A 66 4.27 8.63 8.32
C ASP A 66 3.28 8.43 7.16
N LEU A 67 3.39 7.35 6.38
CA LEU A 67 2.38 6.99 5.38
C LEU A 67 1.00 6.78 6.02
N GLY A 68 0.96 6.11 7.18
CA GLY A 68 -0.26 5.95 7.98
C GLY A 68 -0.89 7.28 8.41
N ARG A 69 -0.07 8.21 8.89
CA ARG A 69 -0.50 9.57 9.24
C ARG A 69 -1.02 10.34 8.04
N GLN A 70 -0.37 10.21 6.87
CA GLN A 70 -0.84 10.83 5.63
C GLN A 70 -2.22 10.31 5.22
N HIS A 71 -2.48 9.01 5.39
CA HIS A 71 -3.81 8.46 5.17
C HIS A 71 -4.86 9.09 6.08
N SER A 72 -4.55 9.41 7.34
CA SER A 72 -5.48 10.15 8.21
C SER A 72 -5.69 11.59 7.77
N ALA A 73 -4.66 12.28 7.28
CA ALA A 73 -4.72 13.69 6.90
C ALA A 73 -5.44 13.93 5.56
N TYR A 74 -5.23 13.05 4.58
CA TYR A 74 -5.62 13.31 3.18
C TYR A 74 -6.70 12.36 2.65
N SER A 75 -7.00 11.26 3.34
CA SER A 75 -8.03 10.35 2.88
C SER A 75 -9.42 10.87 3.26
N LYS A 76 -10.23 11.21 2.25
CA LYS A 76 -11.67 11.51 2.43
C LYS A 76 -12.46 10.30 2.95
N LYS A 77 -11.91 9.09 2.83
CA LYS A 77 -12.50 7.83 3.31
C LYS A 77 -11.65 7.26 4.43
N GLN A 78 -12.29 6.57 5.37
CA GLN A 78 -11.59 5.83 6.41
C GLN A 78 -10.53 4.90 5.81
N PHE A 79 -9.32 4.91 6.37
CA PHE A 79 -8.28 3.94 6.03
C PHE A 79 -8.78 2.53 6.32
N LYS A 80 -8.60 1.63 5.35
CA LYS A 80 -9.00 0.23 5.46
C LYS A 80 -7.77 -0.65 5.33
N ILE A 81 -7.30 -1.16 6.46
CA ILE A 81 -6.13 -2.06 6.49
C ILE A 81 -6.35 -3.32 5.64
N SER A 82 -7.59 -3.80 5.54
CA SER A 82 -7.95 -4.95 4.70
C SER A 82 -7.65 -4.75 3.21
N PHE A 83 -7.57 -3.51 2.72
CA PHE A 83 -7.18 -3.23 1.34
C PHE A 83 -5.67 -3.46 1.13
N TRP A 84 -4.88 -3.18 2.17
CA TRP A 84 -3.44 -3.43 2.17
C TRP A 84 -3.13 -4.91 2.41
N GLU A 85 -3.95 -5.63 3.18
CA GLU A 85 -3.87 -7.09 3.28
C GLU A 85 -4.12 -7.76 1.92
N GLU A 86 -5.15 -7.32 1.18
CA GLU A 86 -5.42 -7.81 -0.18
C GLU A 86 -4.26 -7.49 -1.14
N PHE A 87 -3.64 -6.31 -0.98
CA PHE A 87 -2.41 -5.97 -1.69
C PHE A 87 -1.29 -6.95 -1.36
N THR A 88 -1.07 -7.25 -0.08
CA THR A 88 -0.05 -8.20 0.36
C THR A 88 -0.25 -9.57 -0.25
N LEU A 89 -1.46 -10.13 -0.17
CA LEU A 89 -1.78 -11.43 -0.77
C LEU A 89 -1.57 -11.42 -2.29
N THR A 90 -2.04 -10.38 -2.98
CA THR A 90 -1.84 -10.27 -4.42
C THR A 90 -0.37 -10.11 -4.80
N MET A 91 0.44 -9.43 -4.00
CA MET A 91 1.87 -9.30 -4.22
C MET A 91 2.54 -10.68 -4.13
N MET A 92 2.19 -11.47 -3.11
CA MET A 92 2.70 -12.84 -2.96
C MET A 92 2.29 -13.74 -4.14
N ASP A 93 1.02 -13.70 -4.57
CA ASP A 93 0.56 -14.42 -5.78
C ASP A 93 1.40 -14.04 -7.02
N VAL A 94 1.71 -12.75 -7.19
CA VAL A 94 2.52 -12.24 -8.31
C VAL A 94 3.96 -12.73 -8.19
N LEU A 95 4.53 -12.71 -6.99
CA LEU A 95 5.89 -13.18 -6.74
C LEU A 95 6.03 -14.66 -7.10
N GLU A 96 5.11 -15.50 -6.65
CA GLU A 96 5.11 -16.95 -6.93
C GLU A 96 4.94 -17.26 -8.42
N GLN A 97 4.06 -16.53 -9.12
CA GLN A 97 3.77 -16.80 -10.54
C GLN A 97 4.84 -16.26 -11.49
N ASN A 98 5.40 -15.08 -11.18
CA ASN A 98 6.28 -14.38 -12.10
C ASN A 98 7.77 -14.58 -11.76
N TYR A 99 8.08 -15.00 -10.53
CA TYR A 99 9.45 -15.24 -10.07
C TYR A 99 9.56 -16.61 -9.39
N PRO A 100 9.31 -17.72 -10.13
CA PRO A 100 9.26 -19.07 -9.56
C PRO A 100 10.59 -19.55 -8.97
N GLN A 101 11.70 -18.88 -9.27
CA GLN A 101 13.01 -19.11 -8.69
C GLN A 101 13.15 -18.60 -7.24
N THR A 102 12.22 -17.75 -6.78
CA THR A 102 12.24 -17.21 -5.42
C THR A 102 12.03 -18.35 -4.42
N THR A 103 12.99 -18.52 -3.52
CA THR A 103 12.96 -19.54 -2.47
C THR A 103 11.80 -19.29 -1.49
N LYS A 104 11.44 -20.33 -0.72
CA LYS A 104 10.43 -20.18 0.33
C LYS A 104 10.86 -19.19 1.41
N GLU A 105 12.16 -19.12 1.68
CA GLU A 105 12.76 -18.21 2.63
C GLU A 105 12.63 -16.76 2.15
N GLU A 106 12.92 -16.49 0.88
CA GLU A 106 12.74 -15.16 0.27
C GLU A 106 11.26 -14.76 0.23
N GLN A 107 10.36 -15.69 -0.13
CA GLN A 107 8.90 -15.43 -0.09
C GLN A 107 8.43 -15.08 1.34
N LYS A 108 8.93 -15.79 2.35
CA LYS A 108 8.63 -15.46 3.76
C LYS A 108 9.18 -14.08 4.13
N ALA A 109 10.40 -13.74 3.71
CA ALA A 109 10.98 -12.43 3.96
C ALA A 109 10.11 -11.30 3.36
N TRP A 110 9.66 -11.46 2.10
CA TRP A 110 8.73 -10.52 1.46
C TRP A 110 7.39 -10.39 2.19
N LEU A 111 6.83 -11.51 2.66
CA LEU A 111 5.59 -11.48 3.45
C LEU A 111 5.78 -10.76 4.79
N HIS A 112 6.87 -11.04 5.49
CA HIS A 112 7.20 -10.38 6.75
C HIS A 112 7.41 -8.88 6.56
N PHE A 113 8.15 -8.48 5.53
CA PHE A 113 8.36 -7.08 5.19
C PHE A 113 7.05 -6.35 4.91
N GLN A 114 6.15 -6.94 4.11
CA GLN A 114 4.85 -6.31 3.83
C GLN A 114 3.95 -6.21 5.07
N ARG A 115 3.95 -7.23 5.94
CA ARG A 115 3.22 -7.17 7.22
C ARG A 115 3.76 -6.07 8.13
N PHE A 116 5.08 -5.95 8.22
CA PHE A 116 5.73 -4.88 8.96
C PHE A 116 5.28 -3.50 8.46
N VAL A 117 5.22 -3.29 7.14
CA VAL A 117 4.71 -2.04 6.56
C VAL A 117 3.26 -1.79 7.00
N ASN A 118 2.40 -2.80 6.86
CA ASN A 118 0.98 -2.69 7.22
C ASN A 118 0.76 -2.36 8.70
N GLU A 119 1.49 -3.02 9.60
CA GLU A 119 1.41 -2.81 11.05
C GLU A 119 1.81 -1.37 11.44
N ASN A 120 2.98 -0.92 11.00
CA ASN A 120 3.47 0.43 11.35
C ASN A 120 2.63 1.54 10.71
N MET A 121 2.11 1.31 9.50
CA MET A 121 1.18 2.23 8.85
C MET A 121 -0.17 2.30 9.59
N LEU A 122 -0.68 1.18 10.11
CA LEU A 122 -1.89 1.18 10.94
C LEU A 122 -1.66 1.96 12.24
N ASP A 123 -0.52 1.77 12.90
CA ASP A 123 -0.16 2.51 14.12
C ASP A 123 -0.13 4.02 13.86
N GLY A 124 0.50 4.46 12.76
CA GLY A 124 0.52 5.87 12.37
C GLY A 124 -0.85 6.46 12.08
N TYR A 125 -1.71 5.69 11.42
CA TYR A 125 -3.09 6.11 11.16
C TYR A 125 -3.90 6.27 12.46
N LEU A 126 -3.83 5.29 13.36
CA LEU A 126 -4.57 5.28 14.62
C LEU A 126 -4.12 6.41 15.57
N ASP A 127 -2.81 6.66 15.66
CA ASP A 127 -2.29 7.75 16.46
C ASP A 127 -2.77 9.12 15.95
N ALA A 128 -2.71 9.34 14.63
CA ALA A 128 -3.19 10.57 14.00
C ALA A 128 -4.69 10.81 14.25
N LEU A 129 -5.52 9.77 14.18
CA LEU A 129 -6.94 9.88 14.54
C LEU A 129 -7.14 10.26 16.02
N SER A 130 -6.36 9.65 16.92
CA SER A 130 -6.44 9.94 18.35
C SER A 130 -6.09 11.39 18.67
N TYR A 131 -5.13 11.96 17.95
CA TYR A 131 -4.71 13.35 18.07
C TYR A 131 -5.80 14.31 17.56
N ASN A 132 -6.41 14.00 16.42
CA ASN A 132 -7.48 14.83 15.84
C ASN A 132 -8.74 14.85 16.70
N ASN A 133 -9.09 13.75 17.37
CA ASN A 133 -10.25 13.68 18.26
C ASN A 133 -10.07 14.41 19.61
N LYS A 134 -8.83 14.81 19.94
CA LYS A 134 -8.51 15.55 21.17
C LYS A 134 -8.45 17.07 20.97
N LYS A 135 -8.57 17.55 19.74
CA LYS A 135 -8.64 18.98 19.39
C LYS A 135 -10.08 19.40 19.16
#